data_AF-A0A0J7AFR6-F1
#
_entry.id   AF-A0A0J7AFR6-F1
#
_cell.length_a   1.000
_cell.length_b   1.000
_cell.length_c   1.000
_cell.angle_alpha   90.00
_cell.angle_beta   90.00
_cell.angle_gamma   90.00
#
_symmetry.space_group_name_H-M   'P 1'
#
loop_
_entity.id
_entity.type
_entity.pdbx_description
1 polymer ?
#
loop_
_entity_poly.entity_id
_entity_poly.type
_entity_poly.pdbx_seq_one_letter_code
_entity_poly.pdbx_strand_id
1 'polypeptide(L)'
;MTTDTKPFALIVHNDGSFVLADWTPSTEPHELLSREGIHQTARMGSQRIDDTLTVWSDDNALWDDVQVNRSAQRLLNTPHTLCGPVVLTGAIPHTCAAFADGLTQDQVLQLIERHLTTKRVLMRSLHIPAQRTR
;
A
#
# COMPACT_ATOMS: atom_id res chain seq x y z
N MET A 1 22.99 19.29 -10.25
CA MET A 1 22.99 18.53 -8.99
C MET A 1 21.91 17.47 -9.11
N THR A 2 22.28 16.24 -9.47
CA THR A 2 21.37 15.09 -9.49
C THR A 2 21.26 14.60 -8.05
N THR A 3 20.19 14.98 -7.37
CA THR A 3 19.80 14.30 -6.13
C THR A 3 19.56 12.84 -6.49
N ASP A 4 20.42 11.96 -5.98
CA ASP A 4 20.27 10.51 -6.08
C ASP A 4 19.00 10.15 -5.30
N THR A 5 17.86 10.20 -6.00
CA THR A 5 16.55 10.10 -5.40
C THR A 5 16.30 8.61 -5.27
N LYS A 6 16.57 8.08 -4.09
CA LYS A 6 16.40 6.65 -3.83
C LYS A 6 14.97 6.23 -4.18
N PRO A 7 14.78 5.07 -4.83
CA PRO A 7 13.45 4.52 -5.04
C PRO A 7 12.80 4.22 -3.69
N PHE A 8 11.47 4.33 -3.63
CA PHE A 8 10.72 4.14 -2.39
C PHE A 8 9.74 2.97 -2.48
N ALA A 9 9.36 2.45 -1.33
CA ALA A 9 8.18 1.61 -1.15
C ALA A 9 7.25 2.26 -0.14
N LEU A 10 5.94 2.11 -0.33
CA LEU A 10 4.92 2.60 0.58
C LEU A 10 4.23 1.44 1.27
N ILE A 11 4.41 1.31 2.58
CA ILE A 11 3.71 0.33 3.41
C ILE A 11 2.38 0.96 3.83
N VAL A 12 1.27 0.26 3.61
CA VAL A 12 -0.07 0.70 4.04
C VAL A 12 -0.60 -0.29 5.08
N HIS A 13 -0.75 0.17 6.32
CA HIS A 13 -1.25 -0.64 7.42
C HIS A 13 -2.78 -0.73 7.40
N ASN A 14 -3.34 -1.69 8.14
CA ASN A 14 -4.78 -1.94 8.19
C ASN A 14 -5.61 -0.75 8.71
N ASP A 15 -5.06 0.00 9.68
CA ASP A 15 -5.66 1.23 10.22
C ASP A 15 -5.57 2.43 9.24
N GLY A 16 -4.88 2.22 8.12
CA GLY A 16 -4.62 3.22 7.10
C GLY A 16 -3.58 4.26 7.51
N SER A 17 -2.75 3.99 8.52
CA SER A 17 -1.43 4.61 8.61
C SER A 17 -0.54 4.10 7.47
N PHE A 18 0.53 4.82 7.17
CA PHE A 18 1.48 4.44 6.13
C PHE A 18 2.91 4.79 6.52
N VAL A 19 3.85 4.00 6.01
CA VAL A 19 5.29 4.19 6.21
C VAL A 19 5.97 4.24 4.84
N LEU A 20 6.85 5.23 4.67
CA LEU A 20 7.70 5.32 3.49
C LEU A 20 9.04 4.65 3.81
N ALA A 21 9.43 3.67 3.00
CA ALA A 21 10.69 2.95 3.16
C ALA A 21 11.56 3.09 1.91
N ASP A 22 12.87 3.02 2.10
CA ASP A 22 13.82 2.88 0.99
C ASP A 22 13.58 1.54 0.28
N TRP A 23 13.58 1.57 -1.05
CA TRP A 23 13.44 0.39 -1.90
C TRP A 23 14.59 0.30 -2.89
N THR A 24 15.12 -0.91 -3.03
CA THR A 24 16.00 -1.29 -4.13
C THR A 24 15.42 -2.52 -4.82
N PRO A 25 15.77 -2.80 -6.08
CA PRO A 25 15.33 -4.03 -6.74
C PRO A 25 15.72 -5.32 -5.99
N SER A 26 16.70 -5.28 -5.09
CA SER A 26 17.09 -6.41 -4.24
C SER A 26 16.34 -6.48 -2.91
N THR A 27 15.49 -5.50 -2.59
CA THR A 27 14.72 -5.46 -1.34
C THR A 27 13.55 -6.41 -1.46
N GLU A 28 13.36 -7.29 -0.48
CA GLU A 28 12.20 -8.17 -0.44
C GLU A 28 11.08 -7.51 0.41
N PRO A 29 9.80 -7.58 -0.03
CA PRO A 29 8.69 -6.95 0.70
C PRO A 29 8.55 -7.40 2.16
N HIS A 30 8.86 -8.67 2.43
CA HIS A 30 8.77 -9.24 3.78
C HIS A 30 9.86 -8.69 4.72
N GLU A 31 11.03 -8.32 4.18
CA GLU A 31 12.09 -7.69 4.99
C GLU A 31 11.65 -6.31 5.47
N LEU A 32 10.97 -5.54 4.60
CA LEU A 32 10.42 -4.24 4.98
C LEU A 32 9.38 -4.37 6.09
N LEU A 33 8.44 -5.31 5.96
CA LEU A 33 7.43 -5.54 6.98
C LEU A 33 8.04 -6.04 8.29
N SER A 34 9.06 -6.90 8.24
CA SER A 34 9.78 -7.36 9.42
C SER A 34 10.48 -6.23 10.17
N ARG A 35 11.01 -5.23 9.47
CA ARG A 35 11.61 -4.02 10.08
C ARG A 35 10.58 -3.16 10.82
N GLU A 36 9.34 -3.17 10.37
CA GLU A 36 8.19 -2.54 11.03
C GLU A 36 7.59 -3.43 12.15
N GLY A 37 8.23 -4.56 12.49
CA GLY A 37 7.74 -5.50 13.49
C GLY A 37 6.52 -6.31 13.05
N ILE A 38 6.23 -6.35 11.75
CA ILE A 38 5.12 -7.11 11.16
C ILE A 38 5.67 -8.45 10.69
N HIS A 39 5.35 -9.51 11.44
CA HIS A 39 5.69 -10.87 11.07
C HIS A 39 4.61 -11.46 10.17
N GLN A 40 5.01 -11.89 8.98
CA GLN A 40 4.14 -12.61 8.04
C GLN A 40 4.32 -14.11 8.21
N THR A 41 3.21 -14.85 8.10
CA THR A 41 3.20 -16.31 8.19
C THR A 41 3.53 -16.95 6.84
N ALA A 42 3.30 -16.23 5.73
CA ALA A 42 3.52 -16.73 4.38
C ALA A 42 4.31 -15.77 3.49
N ARG A 43 4.65 -16.26 2.30
CA ARG A 43 5.26 -15.44 1.25
C ARG A 43 4.25 -14.41 0.74
N MET A 44 4.74 -13.22 0.44
CA MET A 44 3.94 -12.20 -0.24
C MET A 44 3.85 -12.52 -1.73
N GLY A 45 2.63 -12.49 -2.27
CA GLY A 45 2.39 -12.44 -3.70
C GLY A 45 2.45 -11.02 -4.22
N SER A 46 2.87 -10.87 -5.47
CA SER A 46 2.80 -9.61 -6.19
C SER A 46 1.60 -9.59 -7.12
N GLN A 47 0.95 -8.43 -7.18
CA GLN A 47 -0.07 -8.14 -8.16
C GLN A 47 0.20 -6.79 -8.81
N ARG A 48 0.25 -6.78 -10.14
CA ARG A 48 0.30 -5.54 -10.91
C ARG A 48 -1.08 -4.86 -10.85
N ILE A 49 -1.10 -3.61 -10.39
CA ILE A 49 -2.32 -2.78 -10.38
C ILE A 49 -2.47 -2.05 -11.72
N ASP A 50 -1.39 -1.46 -12.20
CA ASP A 50 -1.27 -0.85 -13.52
C ASP A 50 0.20 -0.91 -14.01
N ASP A 51 0.51 -0.29 -15.15
CA ASP A 51 1.85 -0.30 -15.74
C ASP A 51 2.92 0.42 -14.89
N THR A 52 2.52 1.08 -13.80
CA THR A 52 3.38 1.89 -12.94
C THR A 52 3.41 1.42 -11.48
N LEU A 53 2.47 0.58 -11.06
CA LEU A 53 2.22 0.25 -9.67
C LEU A 53 2.03 -1.25 -9.44
N THR A 54 2.75 -1.75 -8.43
CA THR A 54 2.62 -3.13 -7.94
C THR A 54 2.23 -3.11 -6.47
N VAL A 55 1.30 -3.99 -6.10
CA VAL A 55 0.99 -4.30 -4.70
C VAL A 55 1.56 -5.65 -4.33
N TRP A 56 2.13 -5.72 -3.14
CA TRP A 56 2.54 -6.96 -2.50
C TRP A 56 1.62 -7.19 -1.29
N SER A 57 1.00 -8.35 -1.23
CA SER A 57 0.15 -8.77 -0.11
C SER A 57 0.46 -10.21 0.28
N ASP A 58 0.13 -10.59 1.51
CA ASP A 58 0.24 -11.97 1.95
C ASP A 58 -0.84 -12.82 1.24
N ASP A 59 -0.41 -13.80 0.44
CA ASP A 59 -1.30 -14.65 -0.36
C ASP A 59 -2.11 -15.64 0.48
N ASN A 60 -1.63 -15.97 1.69
CA ASN A 60 -2.31 -16.89 2.60
C ASN A 60 -3.14 -16.18 3.65
N ALA A 61 -3.08 -14.86 3.74
CA ALA A 61 -3.77 -14.06 4.76
C ALA A 61 -5.31 -14.28 4.79
N LEU A 62 -5.92 -14.67 3.67
CA LEU A 62 -7.34 -15.05 3.64
C LEU A 62 -7.64 -16.36 4.38
N TRP A 63 -6.68 -17.28 4.46
CA TRP A 63 -6.80 -18.57 5.14
C TRP A 63 -6.47 -18.47 6.64
N ASP A 64 -5.72 -17.44 7.03
CA ASP A 64 -5.25 -17.21 8.39
C ASP A 64 -6.13 -16.20 9.18
N ASP A 65 -7.37 -15.94 8.74
CA ASP A 65 -8.31 -14.97 9.33
C ASP A 65 -7.73 -13.54 9.49
N VAL A 66 -6.77 -13.18 8.64
CA VAL A 66 -6.14 -11.84 8.68
C VAL A 66 -7.16 -10.79 8.26
N GLN A 67 -7.17 -9.66 8.97
CA GLN A 67 -8.08 -8.57 8.69
C GLN A 67 -7.87 -7.99 7.28
N VAL A 68 -8.98 -7.75 6.58
CA VAL A 68 -9.00 -7.04 5.29
C VAL A 68 -8.49 -5.63 5.46
N ASN A 69 -7.49 -5.26 4.66
CA ASN A 69 -6.94 -3.91 4.59
C ASN A 69 -7.81 -3.03 3.71
N ARG A 70 -8.94 -2.57 4.29
CA ARG A 70 -9.90 -1.69 3.61
C ARG A 70 -9.27 -0.37 3.16
N SER A 71 -8.25 0.08 3.87
CA SER A 71 -7.48 1.28 3.53
C SER A 71 -6.75 1.11 2.19
N ALA A 72 -5.96 0.06 2.06
CA ALA A 72 -5.29 -0.29 0.81
C ALA A 72 -6.27 -0.59 -0.33
N GLN A 73 -7.34 -1.34 -0.05
CA GLN A 73 -8.34 -1.70 -1.06
C GLN A 73 -9.03 -0.46 -1.66
N ARG A 74 -9.33 0.55 -0.83
CA ARG A 74 -9.87 1.84 -1.31
C ARG A 74 -8.83 2.67 -2.05
N LEU A 75 -7.61 2.73 -1.53
CA LEU A 75 -6.51 3.46 -2.16
C LEU A 75 -6.28 2.97 -3.59
N LEU A 76 -6.23 1.65 -3.79
CA LEU A 76 -5.96 1.05 -5.08
C LEU A 76 -7.20 0.92 -5.96
N ASN A 77 -8.40 0.97 -5.38
CA ASN A 77 -9.66 0.71 -6.08
C ASN A 77 -9.63 -0.62 -6.86
N THR A 78 -9.10 -1.66 -6.21
CA THR A 78 -8.93 -2.99 -6.79
C THR A 78 -10.10 -3.90 -6.38
N PRO A 79 -10.62 -4.77 -7.28
CA PRO A 79 -11.64 -5.76 -6.93
C PRO A 79 -11.10 -6.89 -6.05
N HIS A 80 -9.78 -7.02 -5.93
CA HIS A 80 -9.12 -8.07 -5.16
C HIS A 80 -9.11 -7.74 -3.67
N THR A 81 -9.35 -8.75 -2.83
CA THR A 81 -9.29 -8.60 -1.37
C THR A 81 -7.84 -8.57 -0.93
N LEU A 82 -7.43 -7.45 -0.34
CA LEU A 82 -6.11 -7.28 0.25
C LEU A 82 -6.23 -7.47 1.76
N CYS A 83 -5.44 -8.37 2.32
CA CYS A 83 -5.44 -8.68 3.75
C CYS A 83 -4.09 -8.33 4.37
N GLY A 84 -4.14 -7.81 5.59
CA GLY A 84 -2.94 -7.38 6.31
C GLY A 84 -2.25 -6.14 5.71
N PRO A 85 -1.16 -5.69 6.34
CA PRO A 85 -0.32 -4.63 5.78
C PRO A 85 0.18 -5.01 4.39
N VAL A 86 0.10 -4.07 3.45
CA VAL A 86 0.56 -4.25 2.07
C VAL A 86 1.75 -3.36 1.78
N VAL A 87 2.58 -3.78 0.84
CA VAL A 87 3.70 -2.97 0.33
C VAL A 87 3.37 -2.54 -1.10
N LEU A 88 3.52 -1.25 -1.40
CA LEU A 88 3.36 -0.71 -2.74
C LEU A 88 4.72 -0.32 -3.30
N THR A 89 5.00 -0.75 -4.52
CA THR A 89 6.24 -0.46 -5.26
C THR A 89 5.91 0.00 -6.67
N GLY A 90 6.93 0.40 -7.43
CA GLY A 90 6.81 0.68 -8.86
C GLY A 90 6.50 -0.56 -9.70
N ALA A 91 6.65 -0.42 -11.01
CA ALA A 91 6.34 -1.48 -11.95
C ALA A 91 7.24 -2.72 -11.73
N ILE A 92 6.65 -3.90 -11.81
CA ILE A 92 7.39 -5.13 -12.12
C ILE A 92 7.70 -5.08 -13.62
N PRO A 93 8.97 -5.09 -14.07
CA PRO A 93 9.29 -5.14 -15.50
C PRO A 93 8.66 -6.39 -16.12
N HIS A 94 8.13 -6.26 -17.35
CA HIS A 94 7.54 -7.41 -18.07
C HIS A 94 8.52 -8.57 -18.29
N THR A 95 9.82 -8.33 -18.11
CA THR A 95 10.91 -9.28 -18.30
C THR A 95 11.25 -10.08 -17.04
N CYS A 96 10.75 -9.72 -15.85
CA CYS A 96 11.04 -10.44 -14.62
C CYS A 96 9.93 -10.27 -13.58
N ALA A 97 9.31 -11.37 -13.15
CA ALA A 97 8.24 -11.35 -12.14
C ALA A 97 8.74 -11.18 -10.70
N ALA A 98 10.06 -11.22 -10.46
CA ALA A 98 10.65 -11.28 -9.13
C ALA A 98 11.16 -9.93 -8.59
N PHE A 99 11.29 -8.93 -9.45
CA PHE A 99 11.84 -7.62 -9.09
C PHE A 99 10.85 -6.52 -9.48
N ALA A 100 10.54 -5.62 -8.55
CA ALA A 100 9.84 -4.39 -8.87
C ALA A 100 10.80 -3.21 -8.77
N ASP A 101 10.61 -2.23 -9.64
CA ASP A 101 11.18 -0.90 -9.44
C ASP A 101 10.58 -0.27 -8.19
N GLY A 102 11.30 0.67 -7.58
CA GLY A 102 10.71 1.48 -6.51
C GLY A 102 9.88 2.63 -7.06
N LEU A 103 8.99 3.15 -6.23
CA LEU A 103 8.23 4.34 -6.52
C LEU A 103 9.15 5.56 -6.59
N THR A 104 8.90 6.45 -7.54
CA THR A 104 9.48 7.78 -7.53
C THR A 104 8.82 8.64 -6.45
N GLN A 105 9.47 9.74 -6.07
CA GLN A 105 8.92 10.69 -5.11
C GLN A 105 7.53 11.20 -5.53
N ASP A 106 7.34 11.51 -6.82
CA ASP A 106 6.05 12.00 -7.33
C ASP A 106 4.96 10.93 -7.23
N GLN A 107 5.29 9.66 -7.52
CA GLN A 107 4.34 8.56 -7.37
C GLN A 107 3.92 8.35 -5.91
N VAL A 108 4.89 8.41 -4.98
CA VAL A 108 4.61 8.34 -3.54
C VAL A 108 3.68 9.46 -3.11
N LEU A 109 3.97 10.70 -3.52
CA LEU A 109 3.15 11.86 -3.15
C LEU A 109 1.72 11.73 -3.69
N GLN A 110 1.55 11.28 -4.93
CA GLN A 110 0.22 11.02 -5.51
C GLN A 110 -0.55 9.95 -4.76
N LEU A 111 0.10 8.85 -4.36
CA LEU A 111 -0.53 7.78 -3.57
C LEU A 111 -0.97 8.29 -2.19
N ILE A 112 -0.10 9.05 -1.50
CA ILE A 112 -0.42 9.66 -0.21
C ILE A 112 -1.59 10.64 -0.34
N GLU A 113 -1.55 11.52 -1.34
CA GLU A 113 -2.63 12.48 -1.58
C GLU A 113 -3.97 11.79 -1.83
N ARG A 114 -3.98 10.75 -2.68
CA ARG A 114 -5.17 9.93 -2.96
C ARG A 114 -5.71 9.26 -1.69
N HIS A 115 -4.82 8.75 -0.84
CA HIS A 115 -5.20 8.13 0.43
C HIS A 115 -5.85 9.13 1.39
N LEU A 116 -5.26 10.32 1.54
CA LEU A 116 -5.75 11.38 2.42
C LEU A 116 -7.06 12.02 1.92
N THR A 117 -7.18 12.25 0.61
CA THR A 117 -8.41 12.78 0.01
C THR A 117 -9.58 11.81 0.15
N THR A 118 -9.34 10.51 -0.05
CA THR A 118 -10.36 9.46 0.17
C THR A 118 -10.84 9.45 1.63
N LYS A 119 -9.92 9.57 2.60
CA LYS A 119 -10.29 9.71 4.03
C LYS A 119 -11.10 10.98 4.30
N ARG A 120 -10.76 12.11 3.68
CA ARG A 120 -11.45 13.40 3.87
C ARG A 120 -12.88 13.37 3.30
N VAL A 121 -13.11 12.66 2.19
CA VAL A 121 -14.47 12.43 1.66
C VAL A 121 -15.30 11.62 2.67
N LEU A 122 -14.75 10.57 3.28
CA LEU A 122 -15.45 9.77 4.29
C LEU A 122 -15.82 10.59 5.54
N MET A 123 -14.93 11.45 6.03
CA MET A 123 -15.23 12.32 7.17
C MET A 123 -16.32 13.35 6.87
N ARG A 124 -16.44 13.82 5.62
CA ARG A 124 -17.53 14.74 5.21
C ARG A 124 -18.86 14.03 4.99
N SER A 125 -18.84 12.74 4.63
CA SER A 125 -20.05 11.92 4.44
C SER A 125 -20.64 11.39 5.75
N LEU A 126 -19.93 11.52 6.88
CA LEU A 126 -20.51 11.35 8.21
C LEU A 126 -21.41 12.56 8.51
N HIS A 127 -22.69 12.39 8.20
CA HIS A 127 -23.76 13.34 8.54
C HIS A 127 -23.67 13.69 10.03
N ILE A 128 -23.30 14.93 10.35
CA ILE A 128 -23.53 15.49 11.68
C ILE A 128 -25.06 15.52 11.82
N PRO A 129 -25.67 14.78 12.76
CA PRO A 129 -27.11 14.86 12.93
C PRO A 129 -27.42 16.31 13.26
N ALA A 130 -28.20 16.97 12.41
CA ALA A 130 -28.68 18.32 12.65
C ALA A 130 -29.24 18.36 14.08
N GLN A 131 -28.63 19.16 14.94
CA GLN A 131 -29.15 19.41 16.28
C GLN A 131 -30.61 19.83 16.09
N ARG A 132 -31.54 19.01 16.61
CA ARG A 132 -32.93 19.41 16.77
C ARG A 132 -32.93 20.65 17.66
N THR A 133 -32.99 21.83 17.06
CA THR A 133 -33.41 23.04 17.74
C THR A 133 -34.85 22.84 18.18
N ARG A 134 -35.03 22.70 19.49
CA ARG A 134 -36.28 23.06 20.15
C ARG A 134 -36.20 24.51 20.57
#